data_AF-A0A939VEF7-F1
#
_entry.id   AF-A0A939VEF7-F1
#
_cell.length_a   1.000
_cell.length_b   1.000
_cell.length_c   1.000
_cell.angle_alpha   90.00
_cell.angle_beta   90.00
_cell.angle_gamma   90.00
#
_symmetry.space_group_name_H-M   'P 1'
#
loop_
_entity.id
_entity.type
_entity.pdbx_description
1 polymer ?
#
loop_
_entity_poly.entity_id
_entity_poly.type
_entity_poly.pdbx_seq_one_letter_code
_entity_poly.pdbx_strand_id
1 'polypeptide(L)'
;MSEKVRTRERVKPAVAVAAAPNQGPSVNEGSGVCPHCGATIEEGLEFCPVCGAKLVDYCTFCGAPMRPDDIDCPECGMPAEGIICPNCGIRNHRPFCGQCGQPLSRAARIAVDRAKMDPKVKEAAVALMRIAELEAELDGAEPGPEDEGQHEPTEGELRMRELMGKVGFKPAVTPEAEKPKTKRSRAEILAEYQKAVEDANRAMEEMLPPAGMTPQEQRNYCTARKVAVMETVQETWRGIPFQESMAWECNYCHVLHNNPHECAKPHLGGKWVPCVQCEVVQSGGQVFTTNVERKVYKRV
;
A
#
# COMPACT_ATOMS: atom_id res chain seq x y z
N MET A 1 15.84 -38.97 6.13
CA MET A 1 14.39 -38.66 6.21
C MET A 1 14.24 -37.29 6.84
N SER A 2 13.68 -36.37 6.06
CA SER A 2 12.99 -35.13 6.47
C SER A 2 13.72 -34.17 7.42
N GLU A 3 14.55 -33.28 6.87
CA GLU A 3 14.95 -32.05 7.57
C GLU A 3 14.18 -30.84 7.03
N LYS A 4 13.54 -30.16 7.99
CA LYS A 4 12.60 -29.08 7.84
C LYS A 4 13.35 -27.80 7.48
N VAL A 5 13.01 -27.20 6.34
CA VAL A 5 13.43 -25.85 5.97
C VAL A 5 12.79 -24.87 6.97
N ARG A 6 13.60 -24.30 7.88
CA ARG A 6 13.21 -23.18 8.72
C ARG A 6 13.30 -21.90 7.88
N THR A 7 12.17 -21.45 7.36
CA THR A 7 12.01 -20.10 6.81
C THR A 7 12.14 -19.09 7.96
N ARG A 8 13.12 -18.18 7.88
CA ARG A 8 13.21 -17.02 8.78
C ARG A 8 12.08 -16.04 8.41
N GLU A 9 10.96 -16.15 9.09
CA GLU A 9 9.91 -15.13 9.08
C GLU A 9 10.46 -13.84 9.71
N ARG A 10 10.45 -12.75 8.95
CA ARG A 10 10.70 -11.39 9.46
C ARG A 10 9.49 -11.04 10.32
N VAL A 11 9.58 -11.31 11.63
CA VAL A 11 8.54 -10.92 12.59
C VAL A 11 8.54 -9.39 12.68
N LYS A 12 7.63 -8.74 11.94
CA LYS A 12 7.29 -7.33 12.16
C LYS A 12 6.66 -7.23 13.56
N PRO A 13 7.14 -6.36 14.46
CA PRO A 13 6.42 -6.10 15.69
C PRO A 13 5.06 -5.52 15.32
N ALA A 14 4.00 -6.18 15.74
CA ALA A 14 2.65 -5.72 15.56
C ALA A 14 2.48 -4.42 16.36
N VAL A 15 2.18 -3.32 15.67
CA VAL A 15 1.52 -2.18 16.30
C VAL A 15 0.21 -2.74 16.85
N ALA A 16 0.12 -2.86 18.17
CA ALA A 16 -1.07 -3.33 18.85
C ALA A 16 -2.14 -2.24 18.72
N VAL A 17 -2.87 -2.28 17.61
CA VAL A 17 -4.06 -1.47 17.43
C VAL A 17 -5.08 -2.03 18.39
N ALA A 18 -5.36 -1.30 19.47
CA ALA A 18 -6.59 -1.51 20.22
C ALA A 18 -7.75 -1.32 19.23
N ALA A 19 -8.29 -2.43 18.74
CA ALA A 19 -9.53 -2.43 18.03
C ALA A 19 -10.58 -1.90 19.01
N ALA A 20 -11.00 -0.65 18.81
CA ALA A 20 -12.23 -0.17 19.42
C ALA A 20 -13.31 -1.22 19.15
N PRO A 21 -14.06 -1.67 20.18
CA PRO A 21 -15.09 -2.67 19.98
C PRO A 21 -16.09 -2.11 18.98
N ASN A 22 -16.03 -2.63 17.75
CA ASN A 22 -17.05 -2.38 16.75
C ASN A 22 -18.28 -3.14 17.22
N GLN A 23 -19.03 -2.55 18.15
CA GLN A 23 -20.39 -2.97 18.42
C GLN A 23 -21.23 -2.47 17.25
N GLY A 24 -21.07 -3.15 16.11
CA GLY A 24 -22.10 -3.13 15.09
C GLY A 24 -23.41 -3.61 15.73
N PRO A 25 -24.56 -3.07 15.31
CA PRO A 25 -25.84 -3.52 15.83
C PRO A 25 -25.97 -5.04 15.60
N SER A 26 -26.43 -5.76 16.61
CA SER A 26 -26.67 -7.20 16.57
C SER A 26 -27.54 -7.55 15.37
N VAL A 27 -27.00 -8.32 14.42
CA VAL A 27 -27.73 -8.73 13.22
C VAL A 27 -28.78 -9.77 13.60
N ASN A 28 -30.03 -9.46 13.27
CA ASN A 28 -31.11 -10.43 13.17
C ASN A 28 -30.80 -11.28 11.92
N GLU A 29 -30.92 -12.60 12.02
CA GLU A 29 -30.71 -13.53 10.91
C GLU A 29 -31.89 -13.45 9.92
N GLY A 30 -31.88 -12.43 9.05
CA GLY A 30 -32.77 -12.27 7.91
C GLY A 30 -31.97 -12.28 6.61
N SER A 31 -32.33 -13.16 5.67
CA SER A 31 -31.77 -13.19 4.31
C SER A 31 -32.70 -12.45 3.35
N GLY A 32 -32.21 -11.37 2.74
CA GLY A 32 -32.92 -10.62 1.70
C GLY A 32 -32.56 -11.08 0.28
N VAL A 33 -33.26 -10.53 -0.72
CA VAL A 33 -32.93 -10.72 -2.15
C VAL A 33 -32.66 -9.36 -2.78
N CYS A 34 -31.57 -9.25 -3.54
CA CYS A 34 -31.23 -8.03 -4.25
C CYS A 34 -32.28 -7.71 -5.32
N PRO A 35 -32.90 -6.52 -5.31
CA PRO A 35 -33.94 -6.16 -6.28
C PRO A 35 -33.41 -5.97 -7.71
N HIS A 36 -32.09 -5.84 -7.88
CA HIS A 36 -31.47 -5.61 -9.19
C HIS A 36 -30.97 -6.87 -9.89
N CYS A 37 -30.46 -7.86 -9.14
CA CYS A 37 -29.87 -9.07 -9.73
C CYS A 37 -30.47 -10.39 -9.22
N GLY A 38 -31.36 -10.34 -8.22
CA GLY A 38 -31.97 -11.53 -7.63
C GLY A 38 -31.04 -12.36 -6.73
N ALA A 39 -29.81 -11.91 -6.47
CA ALA A 39 -28.90 -12.60 -5.56
C ALA A 39 -29.41 -12.54 -4.11
N THR A 40 -29.27 -13.64 -3.39
CA THR A 40 -29.48 -13.66 -1.94
C THR A 40 -28.40 -12.83 -1.25
N ILE A 41 -28.83 -11.93 -0.36
CA ILE A 41 -27.97 -10.97 0.34
C ILE A 41 -28.30 -10.98 1.83
N GLU A 42 -27.31 -10.64 2.64
CA GLU A 42 -27.51 -10.38 4.07
C GLU A 42 -28.26 -9.05 4.24
N GLU A 43 -29.15 -9.00 5.24
CA GLU A 43 -29.81 -7.74 5.61
C GLU A 43 -28.81 -6.72 6.18
N GLY A 44 -29.04 -5.43 5.90
CA GLY A 44 -28.20 -4.33 6.38
C GLY A 44 -26.98 -3.99 5.51
N LEU A 45 -26.77 -4.67 4.37
CA LEU A 45 -25.73 -4.30 3.42
C LEU A 45 -26.06 -3.00 2.69
N GLU A 46 -25.06 -2.11 2.55
CA GLU A 46 -25.24 -0.87 1.77
C GLU A 46 -25.19 -1.08 0.26
N PHE A 47 -24.51 -2.16 -0.18
CA PHE A 47 -24.31 -2.52 -1.58
C PHE A 47 -24.45 -4.02 -1.78
N CYS A 48 -24.98 -4.43 -2.93
CA CYS A 48 -25.01 -5.84 -3.31
C CYS A 48 -23.58 -6.31 -3.67
N PRO A 49 -23.06 -7.39 -3.06
CA PRO A 49 -21.73 -7.91 -3.36
C PRO A 49 -21.64 -8.55 -4.75
N VAL A 50 -22.78 -8.90 -5.36
CA VAL A 50 -22.83 -9.57 -6.67
C VAL A 50 -22.89 -8.56 -7.81
N CYS A 51 -23.83 -7.62 -7.78
CA CYS A 51 -24.02 -6.66 -8.87
C CYS A 51 -23.51 -5.24 -8.57
N GLY A 52 -23.11 -4.94 -7.34
CA GLY A 52 -22.65 -3.62 -6.92
C GLY A 52 -23.76 -2.57 -6.78
N ALA A 53 -25.03 -2.95 -6.98
CA ALA A 53 -26.15 -2.02 -6.83
C ALA A 53 -26.28 -1.54 -5.38
N LYS A 54 -26.60 -0.26 -5.23
CA LYS A 54 -26.88 0.38 -3.94
C LYS A 54 -28.19 -0.18 -3.36
N LEU A 55 -28.19 -0.52 -2.07
CA LEU A 55 -29.34 -1.11 -1.38
C LEU A 55 -29.96 -0.17 -0.33
N VAL A 56 -29.35 1.00 -0.10
CA VAL A 56 -29.79 1.99 0.89
C VAL A 56 -30.52 3.18 0.27
N ASP A 57 -31.41 3.78 1.05
CA ASP A 57 -32.28 4.92 0.70
C ASP A 57 -31.63 6.29 1.04
N TYR A 58 -30.32 6.33 1.27
CA TYR A 58 -29.57 7.56 1.48
C TYR A 58 -28.33 7.62 0.59
N CYS A 59 -27.83 8.82 0.31
CA CYS A 59 -26.66 9.05 -0.52
C CYS A 59 -25.41 8.53 0.17
N THR A 60 -24.67 7.63 -0.48
CA THR A 60 -23.45 7.02 0.06
C THR A 60 -22.24 7.96 0.06
N PHE A 61 -22.41 9.18 -0.48
CA PHE A 61 -21.40 10.24 -0.50
C PHE A 61 -21.59 11.31 0.58
N CYS A 62 -22.82 11.77 0.82
CA CYS A 62 -23.12 12.84 1.79
C CYS A 62 -24.06 12.42 2.93
N GLY A 63 -24.77 11.30 2.81
CA GLY A 63 -25.73 10.82 3.82
C GLY A 63 -27.15 11.40 3.71
N ALA A 64 -27.42 12.26 2.72
CA ALA A 64 -28.75 12.80 2.49
C ALA A 64 -29.76 11.72 2.06
N PRO A 65 -31.06 11.82 2.39
CA PRO A 65 -32.06 10.89 1.88
C PRO A 65 -32.13 10.93 0.35
N MET A 66 -32.39 9.77 -0.25
CA MET A 66 -32.43 9.51 -1.69
C MET A 66 -33.64 8.65 -2.03
N ARG A 67 -34.36 9.01 -3.09
CA ARG A 67 -35.42 8.15 -3.64
C ARG A 67 -34.80 7.04 -4.49
N PRO A 68 -35.51 5.91 -4.67
CA PRO A 68 -35.03 4.82 -5.54
C PRO A 68 -34.76 5.25 -6.99
N ASP A 69 -35.52 6.24 -7.47
CA ASP A 69 -35.48 6.70 -8.87
C ASP A 69 -34.51 7.88 -9.09
N ASP A 70 -33.87 8.39 -8.03
CA ASP A 70 -32.96 9.53 -8.11
C ASP A 70 -31.65 9.11 -8.81
N ILE A 71 -31.36 9.71 -9.96
CA ILE A 71 -30.12 9.47 -10.74
C ILE A 71 -28.92 10.14 -10.07
N ASP A 72 -29.12 11.35 -9.56
CA ASP A 72 -28.14 12.13 -8.81
C ASP A 72 -28.70 12.58 -7.47
N CYS A 73 -27.81 12.78 -6.51
CA CYS A 73 -28.21 13.23 -5.19
C CYS A 73 -28.60 14.70 -5.20
N PRO A 74 -29.82 15.08 -4.75
CA PRO A 74 -30.28 16.47 -4.79
C PRO A 74 -29.45 17.39 -3.89
N GLU A 75 -28.82 16.84 -2.84
CA GLU A 75 -28.02 17.61 -1.89
C GLU A 75 -26.56 17.79 -2.34
N CYS A 76 -25.93 16.74 -2.88
CA CYS A 76 -24.50 16.78 -3.19
C CYS A 76 -24.14 16.62 -4.67
N GLY A 77 -25.12 16.42 -5.55
CA GLY A 77 -24.97 16.24 -6.99
C GLY A 77 -24.17 15.02 -7.41
N MET A 78 -23.97 14.05 -6.51
CA MET A 78 -23.21 12.83 -6.82
C MET A 78 -24.15 11.78 -7.43
N PRO A 79 -23.73 11.07 -8.49
CA PRO A 79 -24.54 10.04 -9.13
C PRO A 79 -24.79 8.84 -8.21
N ALA A 80 -26.01 8.33 -8.21
CA ALA A 80 -26.43 7.18 -7.41
C ALA A 80 -25.66 5.90 -7.82
N GLU A 81 -25.37 5.73 -9.11
CA GLU A 81 -24.58 4.62 -9.65
C GLU A 81 -23.07 4.70 -9.35
N GLY A 82 -22.61 5.75 -8.65
CA GLY A 82 -21.21 5.96 -8.33
C GLY A 82 -20.43 6.71 -9.41
N ILE A 83 -19.18 7.02 -9.09
CA ILE A 83 -18.29 7.86 -9.90
C ILE A 83 -17.04 7.09 -10.32
N ILE A 84 -16.62 7.26 -11.57
CA ILE A 84 -15.34 6.71 -12.05
C ILE A 84 -14.21 7.62 -11.58
N CYS A 85 -13.22 7.04 -10.90
CA CYS A 85 -12.05 7.78 -10.45
C CYS A 85 -11.24 8.27 -11.65
N PRO A 86 -10.99 9.58 -11.80
CA PRO A 86 -10.22 10.11 -12.94
C PRO A 86 -8.73 9.73 -12.89
N ASN A 87 -8.23 9.27 -11.74
CA ASN A 87 -6.83 8.90 -11.56
C ASN A 87 -6.55 7.42 -11.87
N CYS A 88 -7.46 6.50 -11.52
CA CYS A 88 -7.24 5.06 -11.66
C CYS A 88 -8.31 4.31 -12.47
N GLY A 89 -9.38 4.98 -12.90
CA GLY A 89 -10.45 4.38 -13.71
C GLY A 89 -11.42 3.47 -12.93
N ILE A 90 -11.21 3.21 -11.64
CA ILE A 90 -12.12 2.38 -10.84
C ILE A 90 -13.41 3.14 -10.49
N ARG A 91 -14.55 2.46 -10.59
CA ARG A 91 -15.86 2.95 -10.12
C ARG A 91 -15.94 2.91 -8.59
N ASN A 92 -16.36 4.01 -7.99
CA ASN A 92 -16.44 4.17 -6.54
C ASN A 92 -17.80 4.72 -6.13
N HIS A 93 -18.35 4.21 -5.04
CA HIS A 93 -19.61 4.67 -4.45
C HIS A 93 -19.40 5.44 -3.13
N ARG A 94 -18.15 5.84 -2.88
CA ARG A 94 -17.71 6.55 -1.67
C ARG A 94 -17.01 7.86 -2.03
N PRO A 95 -16.96 8.83 -1.10
CA PRO A 95 -16.28 10.11 -1.31
C PRO A 95 -14.80 10.03 -1.67
N PHE A 96 -14.14 8.92 -1.34
CA PHE A 96 -12.72 8.66 -1.64
C PHE A 96 -12.59 7.41 -2.50
N CYS A 97 -11.60 7.41 -3.39
CA CYS A 97 -11.27 6.22 -4.16
C CYS A 97 -10.67 5.14 -3.26
N GLY A 98 -11.21 3.91 -3.31
CA GLY A 98 -10.70 2.79 -2.52
C GLY A 98 -9.31 2.30 -2.94
N GLN A 99 -8.93 2.52 -4.20
CA GLN A 99 -7.63 2.06 -4.74
C GLN A 99 -6.51 3.10 -4.60
N CYS A 100 -6.78 4.36 -4.97
CA CYS A 100 -5.76 5.41 -5.01
C CYS A 100 -5.99 6.56 -4.02
N GLY A 101 -7.07 6.52 -3.22
CA GLY A 101 -7.37 7.53 -2.21
C GLY A 101 -7.75 8.92 -2.73
N GLN A 102 -7.91 9.09 -4.05
CA GLN A 102 -8.34 10.35 -4.65
C GLN A 102 -9.67 10.83 -4.05
N PRO A 103 -9.79 12.10 -3.61
CA PRO A 103 -11.06 12.66 -3.17
C PRO A 103 -11.97 12.93 -4.37
N LEU A 104 -13.08 12.20 -4.45
CA LEU A 104 -13.99 12.20 -5.60
C LEU A 104 -15.15 13.20 -5.41
N SER A 105 -15.58 13.45 -4.18
CA SER A 105 -16.65 14.42 -3.89
C SER A 105 -16.12 15.78 -3.39
N ARG A 106 -16.97 16.81 -3.45
CA ARG A 106 -16.66 18.13 -2.88
C ARG A 106 -16.38 18.04 -1.37
N ALA A 107 -17.19 17.28 -0.65
CA ALA A 107 -17.01 17.07 0.80
C ALA A 107 -15.66 16.39 1.11
N ALA A 108 -15.24 15.41 0.30
CA ALA A 108 -13.94 14.77 0.46
C ALA A 108 -12.77 15.74 0.22
N ARG A 109 -12.86 16.59 -0.81
CA ARG A 109 -11.83 17.62 -1.08
C ARG A 109 -11.68 18.59 0.08
N ILE A 110 -12.81 19.10 0.61
CA ILE A 110 -12.82 19.98 1.78
C ILE A 110 -12.20 19.27 3.00
N ALA A 111 -12.51 18.00 3.22
CA ALA A 111 -11.92 17.23 4.33
C ALA A 111 -10.40 17.08 4.19
N VAL A 112 -9.90 16.83 2.97
CA VAL A 112 -8.45 16.77 2.67
C VAL A 112 -7.78 18.11 2.91
N ASP A 113 -8.36 19.22 2.46
CA ASP A 113 -7.76 20.54 2.65
C ASP A 113 -7.73 20.95 4.13
N ARG A 114 -8.77 20.60 4.90
CA ARG A 114 -8.76 20.73 6.37
C ARG A 114 -7.67 19.88 7.02
N ALA A 115 -7.46 18.64 6.56
CA ALA A 115 -6.41 17.76 7.09
C ALA A 115 -5.01 18.32 6.81
N LYS A 116 -4.76 18.89 5.62
CA LYS A 116 -3.47 19.53 5.30
C LYS A 116 -3.14 20.72 6.21
N MET A 117 -4.17 21.43 6.68
CA MET A 117 -4.01 22.59 7.57
C MET A 117 -3.94 22.20 9.05
N ASP A 118 -4.27 20.95 9.40
CA ASP A 118 -4.34 20.47 10.77
C ASP A 118 -2.94 20.29 11.38
N PRO A 119 -2.60 20.98 12.49
CA PRO A 119 -1.31 20.82 13.16
C PRO A 119 -1.04 19.37 13.59
N LYS A 120 -2.06 18.65 14.05
CA LYS A 120 -1.91 17.26 14.52
C LYS A 120 -1.50 16.32 13.40
N VAL A 121 -1.98 16.55 12.18
CA VAL A 121 -1.58 15.80 10.99
C VAL A 121 -0.11 16.06 10.66
N LYS A 122 0.37 17.30 10.84
CA LYS A 122 1.78 17.65 10.62
C LYS A 122 2.68 17.00 11.66
N GLU A 123 2.28 17.03 12.94
CA GLU A 123 3.01 16.37 14.02
C GLU A 123 3.12 14.86 13.79
N ALA A 124 2.02 14.21 13.42
CA ALA A 124 2.02 12.79 13.06
C ALA A 124 2.92 12.50 11.85
N ALA A 125 2.90 13.34 10.81
CA ALA A 125 3.76 13.19 9.64
C ALA A 125 5.25 13.30 9.99
N VAL A 126 5.62 14.25 10.86
CA VAL A 126 6.99 14.41 11.35
C VAL A 126 7.43 13.18 12.15
N ALA A 127 6.58 12.66 13.04
CA ALA A 127 6.87 11.45 13.80
C ALA A 127 7.08 10.23 12.87
N LEU A 128 6.24 10.06 11.85
CA LEU A 128 6.38 8.98 10.86
C LEU A 128 7.65 9.10 10.01
N MET A 129 8.02 10.32 9.60
CA MET A 129 9.29 10.54 8.90
C MET A 129 10.47 10.16 9.80
N ARG A 130 10.42 10.51 11.08
CA ARG A 130 11.46 10.14 12.04
C ARG A 130 11.54 8.61 12.23
N ILE A 131 10.40 7.94 12.30
CA ILE A 131 10.34 6.47 12.34
C ILE A 131 11.04 5.87 11.11
N ALA A 132 10.72 6.35 9.90
CA ALA A 132 11.32 5.84 8.67
C ALA A 132 12.85 6.07 8.60
N GLU A 133 13.33 7.23 9.06
CA GLU A 133 14.77 7.51 9.18
C GLU A 133 15.45 6.54 10.14
N LEU A 134 14.85 6.31 11.32
CA LEU A 134 15.39 5.40 12.33
C LEU A 134 15.36 3.94 11.85
N GLU A 135 14.34 3.53 11.09
CA GLU A 135 14.31 2.21 10.45
C GLU A 135 15.46 2.05 9.46
N ALA A 136 15.74 3.06 8.64
CA ALA A 136 16.89 3.04 7.73
C ALA A 136 18.23 3.00 8.48
N GLU A 137 18.36 3.72 9.60
CA GLU A 137 19.54 3.64 10.47
C GLU A 137 19.71 2.23 11.09
N LEU A 138 18.62 1.59 11.52
CA LEU A 138 18.65 0.23 12.10
C LEU A 138 18.95 -0.87 11.06
N ASP A 139 18.49 -0.69 9.82
CA ASP A 139 18.79 -1.59 8.71
C ASP A 139 20.25 -1.41 8.23
N GLY A 140 20.81 -0.20 8.35
CA GLY A 140 22.22 0.09 8.04
C GLY A 140 23.20 -0.26 9.17
N ALA A 141 22.73 -0.33 10.42
CA ALA A 141 23.51 -0.76 11.57
C ALA A 141 23.56 -2.30 11.62
N GLU A 142 24.62 -2.89 11.05
CA GLU A 142 24.94 -4.30 11.28
C GLU A 142 24.92 -4.64 12.78
N PRO A 143 24.57 -5.88 13.17
CA PRO A 143 24.63 -6.29 14.57
C PRO A 143 26.01 -5.95 15.14
N GLY A 144 26.02 -5.32 16.31
CA GLY A 144 27.26 -4.91 16.97
C GLY A 144 28.20 -6.11 17.26
N PRO A 145 29.42 -5.85 17.72
CA PRO A 145 30.46 -6.86 17.99
C PRO A 145 30.13 -7.86 19.11
N GLU A 146 28.87 -7.99 19.51
CA GLU A 146 28.41 -8.86 20.59
C GLU A 146 27.80 -10.17 20.06
N ASP A 147 27.68 -10.33 18.73
CA ASP A 147 27.32 -11.60 18.08
C ASP A 147 28.55 -12.19 17.36
N GLU A 148 29.64 -12.45 18.11
CA GLU A 148 30.73 -13.33 17.68
C GLU A 148 30.30 -14.82 17.77
N GLY A 149 29.14 -15.13 17.18
CA GLY A 149 28.79 -16.50 16.83
C GLY A 149 29.42 -16.82 15.47
N GLN A 150 30.45 -17.66 15.48
CA GLN A 150 31.16 -18.19 14.30
C GLN A 150 30.25 -18.27 13.06
N HIS A 151 30.37 -17.31 12.15
CA HIS A 151 29.68 -17.40 10.85
C HIS A 151 30.46 -18.40 9.99
N GLU A 152 30.09 -19.67 10.10
CA GLU A 152 30.57 -20.69 9.17
C GLU A 152 30.11 -20.31 7.76
N PRO A 153 31.03 -20.21 6.78
CA PRO A 153 30.67 -19.84 5.42
C PRO A 153 29.66 -20.84 4.88
N THR A 154 28.57 -20.31 4.35
CA THR A 154 27.50 -21.10 3.74
C THR A 154 28.04 -21.93 2.57
N GLU A 155 27.37 -23.04 2.26
CA GLU A 155 27.76 -23.93 1.15
C GLU A 155 27.83 -23.19 -0.20
N GLY A 156 27.00 -22.16 -0.38
CA GLY A 156 27.03 -21.25 -1.53
C GLY A 156 28.29 -20.37 -1.58
N GLU A 157 28.77 -19.87 -0.44
CA GLU A 157 30.01 -19.07 -0.35
C GLU A 157 31.25 -19.92 -0.60
N LEU A 158 31.27 -21.16 -0.10
CA LEU A 158 32.32 -22.12 -0.37
C LEU A 158 32.36 -22.50 -1.85
N ARG A 159 31.20 -22.74 -2.46
CA ARG A 159 31.06 -23.04 -3.90
C ARG A 159 31.46 -21.86 -4.77
N MET A 160 31.10 -20.63 -4.37
CA MET A 160 31.50 -19.39 -5.05
C MET A 160 33.02 -19.18 -4.96
N ARG A 161 33.64 -19.43 -3.79
CA ARG A 161 35.10 -19.37 -3.62
C ARG A 161 35.83 -20.40 -4.50
N GLU A 162 35.30 -21.62 -4.60
CA GLU A 162 35.88 -22.67 -5.42
C GLU A 162 35.74 -22.38 -6.93
N LEU A 163 34.58 -21.86 -7.36
CA LEU A 163 34.34 -21.42 -8.74
C LEU A 163 35.27 -20.27 -9.12
N MET A 164 35.41 -19.26 -8.26
CA MET A 164 36.27 -18.09 -8.50
C MET A 164 37.77 -18.44 -8.49
N GLY A 165 38.18 -19.48 -7.75
CA GLY A 165 39.55 -20.00 -7.76
C GLY A 165 39.95 -20.70 -9.07
N LYS A 166 39.00 -21.26 -9.83
CA LYS A 166 39.27 -22.03 -11.07
C LYS A 166 39.41 -21.17 -12.32
N VAL A 167 38.94 -19.92 -12.32
CA VAL A 167 38.96 -19.01 -13.49
C VAL A 167 40.04 -17.93 -13.43
N GLY A 168 40.93 -17.94 -12.42
CA GLY A 168 42.01 -16.95 -12.31
C GLY A 168 41.53 -15.50 -12.22
N PHE A 169 40.26 -15.28 -11.89
CA PHE A 169 39.66 -13.96 -11.78
C PHE A 169 40.02 -13.36 -10.43
N LYS A 170 40.96 -12.41 -10.41
CA LYS A 170 41.10 -11.49 -9.28
C LYS A 170 40.04 -10.42 -9.44
N PRO A 171 38.98 -10.36 -8.61
CA PRO A 171 38.17 -9.17 -8.59
C PRO A 171 39.10 -8.00 -8.26
N ALA A 172 39.02 -6.94 -9.06
CA ALA A 172 39.48 -5.65 -8.59
C ALA A 172 38.81 -5.44 -7.24
N VAL A 173 39.60 -5.15 -6.19
CA VAL A 173 39.08 -4.72 -4.90
C VAL A 173 38.09 -3.62 -5.22
N THR A 174 36.79 -3.92 -5.14
CA THR A 174 35.80 -2.86 -5.03
C THR A 174 36.27 -2.05 -3.85
N PRO A 175 36.52 -0.73 -3.99
CA PRO A 175 36.72 0.08 -2.81
C PRO A 175 35.53 -0.26 -1.93
N GLU A 176 35.79 -0.79 -0.72
CA GLU A 176 34.77 -0.79 0.31
C GLU A 176 34.25 0.64 0.31
N ALA A 177 33.03 0.83 -0.19
CA ALA A 177 32.36 2.08 -0.02
C ALA A 177 32.37 2.27 1.50
N GLU A 178 33.17 3.21 1.99
CA GLU A 178 33.18 3.57 3.41
C GLU A 178 31.77 4.01 3.73
N LYS A 179 30.97 3.05 4.18
CA LYS A 179 29.60 3.33 4.61
C LYS A 179 29.73 4.20 5.86
N PRO A 180 28.95 5.29 5.96
CA PRO A 180 29.07 6.20 7.07
C PRO A 180 28.85 5.42 8.37
N LYS A 181 29.89 5.34 9.22
CA LYS A 181 29.77 4.78 10.57
C LYS A 181 28.83 5.69 11.35
N THR A 182 27.59 5.26 11.54
CA THR A 182 26.67 5.93 12.45
C THR A 182 27.30 5.92 13.83
N LYS A 183 27.61 7.10 14.38
CA LYS A 183 28.32 7.26 15.67
C LYS A 183 27.51 6.78 16.89
N ARG A 184 26.26 6.37 16.68
CA ARG A 184 25.24 6.07 17.70
C ARG A 184 25.10 4.56 17.84
N SER A 185 24.85 4.09 19.06
CA SER A 185 24.65 2.66 19.32
C SER A 185 23.26 2.20 18.84
N ARG A 186 23.13 0.92 18.46
CA ARG A 186 21.82 0.33 18.07
C ARG A 186 20.77 0.49 19.18
N ALA A 187 21.18 0.38 20.45
CA ALA A 187 20.31 0.59 21.60
C ALA A 187 19.77 2.03 21.69
N GLU A 188 20.61 3.02 21.39
CA GLU A 188 20.21 4.43 21.35
C GLU A 188 19.18 4.69 20.23
N ILE A 189 19.41 4.12 19.05
CA ILE A 189 18.50 4.23 17.90
C ILE A 189 17.15 3.58 18.21
N LEU A 190 17.14 2.40 18.86
CA LEU A 190 15.90 1.72 19.27
C LEU A 190 15.10 2.51 20.31
N ALA A 191 15.77 3.14 21.29
CA ALA A 191 15.09 3.98 22.27
C ALA A 191 14.42 5.20 21.62
N GLU A 192 15.10 5.83 20.65
CA GLU A 192 14.51 6.93 19.89
C GLU A 192 13.36 6.47 19.00
N TYR A 193 13.48 5.27 18.39
CA TYR A 193 12.41 4.67 17.60
C TYR A 193 11.15 4.45 18.42
N GLN A 194 11.29 3.87 19.62
CA GLN A 194 10.16 3.66 20.54
C GLN A 194 9.47 4.97 20.90
N LYS A 195 10.26 6.01 21.22
CA LYS A 195 9.71 7.34 21.51
C LYS A 195 8.98 7.95 20.29
N ALA A 196 9.55 7.83 19.09
CA ALA A 196 8.92 8.32 17.87
C ALA A 196 7.59 7.59 17.56
N VAL A 197 7.53 6.29 17.85
CA VAL A 197 6.29 5.50 17.78
C VAL A 197 5.25 5.97 18.81
N GLU A 198 5.65 6.24 20.05
CA GLU A 198 4.76 6.80 21.08
C GLU A 198 4.21 8.18 20.68
N ASP A 199 5.07 9.04 20.15
CA ASP A 199 4.68 10.36 19.65
C ASP A 199 3.70 10.27 18.48
N ALA A 200 3.92 9.33 17.55
CA ALA A 200 3.00 9.05 16.44
C ALA A 200 1.65 8.53 16.96
N ASN A 201 1.66 7.55 17.88
CA ASN A 201 0.44 6.98 18.46
C ASN A 201 -0.38 8.04 19.21
N ARG A 202 0.29 8.88 20.02
CA ARG A 202 -0.37 9.99 20.72
C ARG A 202 -1.05 10.97 19.75
N ALA A 203 -0.32 11.38 18.71
CA ALA A 203 -0.88 12.27 17.69
C ALA A 203 -2.11 11.66 17.00
N MET A 204 -2.10 10.34 16.78
CA MET A 204 -3.22 9.60 16.19
C MET A 204 -4.43 9.51 17.13
N GLU A 205 -4.24 9.22 18.40
CA GLU A 205 -5.31 9.14 19.40
C GLU A 205 -6.04 10.48 19.57
N GLU A 206 -5.32 11.58 19.43
CA GLU A 206 -5.90 12.92 19.51
C GLU A 206 -6.63 13.38 18.24
N MET A 207 -6.47 12.67 17.12
CA MET A 207 -7.10 12.98 15.83
C MET A 207 -8.47 12.30 15.68
N LEU A 208 -9.38 12.61 16.61
CA LEU A 208 -10.78 12.16 16.55
C LEU A 208 -11.67 13.19 15.86
N PRO A 209 -12.72 12.75 15.13
CA PRO A 209 -13.68 13.67 14.53
C PRO A 209 -14.37 14.50 15.62
N PRO A 210 -14.52 15.83 15.43
CA PRO A 210 -15.26 16.69 16.35
C PRO A 210 -16.67 16.19 16.63
N ALA A 211 -17.14 16.42 17.86
CA ALA A 211 -18.51 16.11 18.26
C ALA A 211 -19.54 16.84 17.37
N GLY A 212 -20.66 16.19 17.10
CA GLY A 212 -21.75 16.74 16.29
C GLY A 212 -21.64 16.53 14.78
N MET A 213 -20.55 15.91 14.29
CA MET A 213 -20.45 15.50 12.89
C MET A 213 -21.42 14.36 12.56
N THR A 214 -22.01 14.39 11.37
CA THR A 214 -22.76 13.25 10.82
C THR A 214 -21.84 12.04 10.60
N PRO A 215 -22.37 10.80 10.56
CA PRO A 215 -21.55 9.61 10.30
C PRO A 215 -20.73 9.71 9.01
N GLN A 216 -21.27 10.33 7.96
CA GLN A 216 -20.57 10.50 6.69
C GLN A 216 -19.45 11.55 6.78
N GLU A 217 -19.65 12.64 7.53
CA GLU A 217 -18.60 13.62 7.80
C GLU A 217 -17.48 13.02 8.64
N GLN A 218 -17.81 12.21 9.66
CA GLN A 218 -16.81 11.48 10.45
C GLN A 218 -15.98 10.54 9.57
N ARG A 219 -16.63 9.78 8.68
CA ARG A 219 -15.91 8.94 7.69
C ARG A 219 -14.96 9.75 6.82
N ASN A 220 -15.42 10.90 6.32
CA ASN A 220 -14.59 11.77 5.50
C ASN A 220 -13.43 12.38 6.30
N TYR A 221 -13.68 12.80 7.55
CA TYR A 221 -12.68 13.32 8.47
C TYR A 221 -11.55 12.30 8.69
N CYS A 222 -11.92 11.07 9.07
CA CYS A 222 -10.97 9.99 9.35
C CYS A 222 -10.21 9.57 8.08
N THR A 223 -10.89 9.50 6.93
CA THR A 223 -10.26 9.09 5.67
C THR A 223 -9.28 10.14 5.15
N ALA A 224 -9.63 11.42 5.27
CA ALA A 224 -8.77 12.53 4.86
C ALA A 224 -7.49 12.66 5.68
N ARG A 225 -7.49 12.15 6.92
CA ARG A 225 -6.37 12.17 7.86
C ARG A 225 -5.58 10.86 7.89
N LYS A 226 -5.86 9.92 6.99
CA LYS A 226 -4.93 8.81 6.74
C LYS A 226 -3.65 9.39 6.17
N VAL A 227 -2.54 9.24 6.88
CA VAL A 227 -1.25 9.69 6.39
C VAL A 227 -0.86 8.82 5.20
N ALA A 228 -0.76 9.46 4.04
CA ALA A 228 -0.27 8.79 2.86
C ALA A 228 1.26 8.78 2.92
N VAL A 229 1.83 7.59 2.93
CA VAL A 229 3.28 7.39 2.87
C VAL A 229 3.61 6.95 1.45
N MET A 230 4.68 7.53 0.89
CA MET A 230 5.25 7.01 -0.35
C MET A 230 6.11 5.81 0.03
N GLU A 231 5.71 4.64 -0.44
CA GLU A 231 6.48 3.41 -0.23
C GLU A 231 7.07 2.98 -1.57
N THR A 232 8.34 2.63 -1.58
CA THR A 232 8.93 1.91 -2.70
C THR A 232 8.52 0.45 -2.57
N VAL A 233 7.62 0.01 -3.44
CA VAL A 233 7.18 -1.38 -3.49
C VAL A 233 7.91 -2.07 -4.64
N GLN A 234 8.46 -3.24 -4.36
CA GLN A 234 9.04 -4.10 -5.38
C GLN A 234 7.91 -4.90 -6.03
N GLU A 235 7.59 -4.60 -7.29
CA GLU A 235 6.60 -5.34 -8.07
C GLU A 235 7.29 -6.34 -8.99
N THR A 236 6.69 -7.52 -9.14
CA THR A 236 7.24 -8.62 -9.96
C THR A 236 6.31 -8.86 -11.15
N TRP A 237 6.89 -8.81 -12.35
CA TRP A 237 6.19 -8.87 -13.63
C TRP A 237 6.72 -10.05 -14.45
N ARG A 238 5.86 -10.66 -15.27
CA ARG A 238 6.28 -11.66 -16.28
C ARG A 238 6.25 -11.02 -17.66
N GLY A 239 7.30 -11.23 -18.45
CA GLY A 239 7.41 -10.65 -19.78
C GLY A 239 8.26 -11.47 -20.73
N ILE A 240 8.32 -10.99 -21.96
CA ILE A 240 9.12 -11.55 -23.05
C ILE A 240 10.61 -11.24 -22.78
N PRO A 241 11.57 -12.14 -23.08
CA PRO A 241 12.97 -11.93 -22.77
C PRO A 241 13.57 -10.66 -23.40
N PHE A 242 14.27 -9.83 -22.61
CA PHE A 242 14.85 -8.56 -23.07
C PHE A 242 16.11 -8.15 -22.26
N GLN A 243 16.89 -7.17 -22.76
CA GLN A 243 18.21 -6.76 -22.24
C GLN A 243 18.37 -5.26 -21.90
N GLU A 244 17.37 -4.38 -22.05
CA GLU A 244 17.54 -2.94 -21.75
C GLU A 244 16.76 -2.47 -20.51
N SER A 245 17.15 -1.31 -19.98
CA SER A 245 16.75 -0.74 -18.69
C SER A 245 15.31 -0.22 -18.61
N MET A 246 14.53 -0.29 -19.69
CA MET A 246 13.15 0.20 -19.76
C MET A 246 12.26 -0.81 -20.50
N ALA A 247 11.05 -1.02 -19.98
CA ALA A 247 10.02 -1.86 -20.58
C ALA A 247 8.70 -1.10 -20.69
N TRP A 248 7.83 -1.48 -21.62
CA TRP A 248 6.54 -0.86 -21.82
C TRP A 248 5.40 -1.75 -21.29
N GLU A 249 4.65 -1.26 -20.30
CA GLU A 249 3.47 -1.95 -19.76
C GLU A 249 2.24 -1.64 -20.64
N CYS A 250 1.70 -2.68 -21.29
CA CYS A 250 0.50 -2.53 -22.11
C CYS A 250 -0.74 -2.34 -21.24
N ASN A 251 -1.52 -1.28 -21.48
CA ASN A 251 -2.79 -1.05 -20.76
C ASN A 251 -3.86 -2.13 -21.04
N TYR A 252 -3.68 -2.95 -22.09
CA TYR A 252 -4.63 -3.98 -22.51
C TYR A 252 -4.35 -5.36 -21.90
N CYS A 253 -3.12 -5.86 -22.03
CA CYS A 253 -2.76 -7.20 -21.58
C CYS A 253 -1.96 -7.22 -20.27
N HIS A 254 -1.50 -6.06 -19.77
CA HIS A 254 -0.65 -5.92 -18.58
C HIS A 254 0.64 -6.76 -18.63
N VAL A 255 1.11 -7.08 -19.84
CA VAL A 255 2.41 -7.70 -20.11
C VAL A 255 3.41 -6.61 -20.48
N LEU A 256 4.66 -6.80 -20.07
CA LEU A 256 5.77 -5.94 -20.46
C LEU A 256 6.26 -6.32 -21.86
N HIS A 257 6.28 -5.32 -22.74
CA HIS A 257 6.83 -5.40 -24.10
C HIS A 257 8.10 -4.55 -24.20
N ASN A 258 8.89 -4.80 -25.24
CA ASN A 258 10.00 -3.91 -25.57
C ASN A 258 9.47 -2.60 -26.21
N ASN A 259 8.43 -2.71 -27.04
CA ASN A 259 7.90 -1.59 -27.80
C ASN A 259 6.36 -1.64 -27.84
N PRO A 260 5.63 -0.51 -27.83
CA PRO A 260 4.16 -0.51 -27.89
C PRO A 260 3.58 -1.27 -29.09
N HIS A 261 4.34 -1.34 -30.19
CA HIS A 261 3.96 -2.02 -31.44
C HIS A 261 3.88 -3.55 -31.31
N GLU A 262 4.52 -4.14 -30.30
CA GLU A 262 4.45 -5.59 -30.06
C GLU A 262 3.12 -6.01 -29.38
N CYS A 263 2.35 -5.05 -28.84
CA CYS A 263 1.06 -5.33 -28.25
C CYS A 263 -0.02 -5.47 -29.33
N ALA A 264 -0.94 -6.42 -29.15
CA ALA A 264 -2.04 -6.65 -30.10
C ALA A 264 -3.00 -5.45 -30.25
N LYS A 265 -2.99 -4.52 -29.29
CA LYS A 265 -3.85 -3.32 -29.27
C LYS A 265 -3.06 -2.07 -28.87
N PRO A 266 -2.14 -1.57 -29.71
CA PRO A 266 -1.24 -0.47 -29.36
C PRO A 266 -1.98 0.87 -29.14
N HIS A 267 -3.16 1.04 -29.74
CA HIS A 267 -3.99 2.24 -29.62
C HIS A 267 -4.58 2.47 -28.22
N LEU A 268 -4.61 1.45 -27.36
CA LEU A 268 -5.03 1.59 -25.96
C LEU A 268 -3.91 2.16 -25.07
N GLY A 269 -2.73 2.38 -25.64
CA GLY A 269 -1.59 2.98 -24.96
C GLY A 269 -0.99 2.07 -23.89
N GLY A 270 -0.07 2.65 -23.13
CA GLY A 270 0.68 1.99 -22.07
C GLY A 270 1.66 2.96 -21.43
N LYS A 271 2.42 2.47 -20.45
CA LYS A 271 3.38 3.30 -19.70
C LYS A 271 4.77 2.67 -19.72
N TRP A 272 5.79 3.50 -19.82
CA TRP A 272 7.18 3.07 -19.70
C TRP A 272 7.55 2.86 -18.23
N VAL A 273 8.12 1.71 -17.91
CA VAL A 273 8.56 1.34 -16.56
C VAL A 273 10.05 0.99 -16.57
N PRO A 274 10.86 1.54 -15.63
CA PRO A 274 12.27 1.19 -15.51
C PRO A 274 12.43 -0.21 -14.91
N CYS A 275 13.29 -1.04 -15.48
CA CYS A 275 13.60 -2.37 -14.97
C CYS A 275 14.88 -2.34 -14.12
N VAL A 276 14.78 -2.67 -12.83
CA VAL A 276 15.97 -2.71 -11.93
C VAL A 276 16.61 -4.09 -11.86
N GLN A 277 15.85 -5.18 -12.01
CA GLN A 277 16.37 -6.55 -11.94
C GLN A 277 15.55 -7.49 -12.84
N CYS A 278 16.22 -8.40 -13.56
CA CYS A 278 15.60 -9.37 -14.46
C CYS A 278 16.18 -10.77 -14.24
N GLU A 279 15.32 -11.77 -14.07
CA GLU A 279 15.68 -13.19 -13.95
C GLU A 279 15.00 -14.03 -15.04
N VAL A 280 15.76 -14.93 -15.67
CA VAL A 280 15.22 -15.86 -16.69
C VAL A 280 14.56 -17.06 -16.00
N VAL A 281 13.29 -17.30 -16.30
CA VAL A 281 12.57 -18.49 -15.82
C VAL A 281 12.76 -19.63 -16.82
N GLN A 282 12.91 -20.86 -16.31
CA GLN A 282 13.22 -22.08 -17.09
C GLN A 282 12.23 -22.40 -18.25
N SER A 283 11.07 -21.74 -18.31
CA SER A 283 10.04 -21.93 -19.34
C SER A 283 10.10 -20.92 -20.52
N GLY A 284 11.20 -20.19 -20.69
CA GLY A 284 11.38 -19.25 -21.81
C GLY A 284 10.73 -17.86 -21.60
N GLY A 285 10.23 -17.59 -20.40
CA GLY A 285 9.80 -16.24 -19.98
C GLY A 285 10.82 -15.59 -19.06
N GLN A 286 10.82 -14.26 -18.97
CA GLN A 286 11.60 -13.51 -17.98
C GLN A 286 10.68 -12.95 -16.90
N VAL A 287 11.20 -12.91 -15.67
CA VAL A 287 10.62 -12.22 -14.54
C VAL A 287 11.38 -10.91 -14.34
N PHE A 288 10.64 -9.81 -14.30
CA PHE A 288 11.19 -8.48 -14.11
C PHE A 288 10.72 -7.95 -12.77
N THR A 289 11.65 -7.46 -11.96
CA THR A 289 11.30 -6.73 -10.75
C THR A 289 11.61 -5.26 -10.95
N THR A 290 10.65 -4.42 -10.56
CA THR A 290 10.80 -2.98 -10.57
C THR A 290 10.45 -2.38 -9.22
N ASN A 291 11.15 -1.32 -8.84
CA ASN A 291 10.88 -0.52 -7.66
C ASN A 291 9.98 0.64 -8.08
N VAL A 292 8.72 0.59 -7.65
CA VAL A 292 7.73 1.62 -7.97
C VAL A 292 7.40 2.38 -6.69
N GLU A 293 7.53 3.71 -6.75
CA GLU A 293 6.99 4.56 -5.70
C GLU A 293 5.47 4.55 -5.78
N ARG A 294 4.84 3.97 -4.75
CA ARG A 294 3.40 3.93 -4.64
C ARG A 294 2.96 4.71 -3.41
N LYS A 295 1.94 5.53 -3.61
CA LYS A 295 1.24 6.18 -2.51
C LYS A 295 0.40 5.13 -1.79
N VAL A 296 0.83 4.75 -0.58
CA VAL A 296 0.11 3.81 0.27
C VAL A 296 -0.54 4.60 1.40
N TYR A 297 -1.82 4.35 1.62
CA TYR A 297 -2.55 4.92 2.75
C TYR A 297 -2.44 3.96 3.91
N LYS A 298 -1.38 4.12 4.70
CA LYS A 298 -1.27 3.38 5.94
C LYS A 298 -2.23 3.99 6.95
N ARG A 299 -2.95 3.12 7.64
CA ARG A 299 -3.49 3.48 8.94
C ARG A 299 -2.27 3.47 9.86
N VAL A 300 -1.96 4.63 10.43
CA VAL A 300 -0.98 4.69 11.52
C VAL A 300 -1.54 3.87 12.69
#